data_AF-A0ABC8M385-F1
#
_entry.id   AF-A0ABC8M385-F1
#
_cell.length_a   1.000
_cell.length_b   1.000
_cell.length_c   1.000
_cell.angle_alpha   90.00
_cell.angle_beta   90.00
_cell.angle_gamma   90.00
#
_symmetry.space_group_name_H-M   'P 1'
#
loop_
_entity.id
_entity.type
_entity.pdbx_description
1 polymer ?
#
loop_
_entity_poly.entity_id
_entity_poly.type
_entity_poly.pdbx_seq_one_letter_code
_entity_poly.pdbx_strand_id
1 'polypeptide(L)'
;MKSVSILALLVLFLVVSETPKIKANNNACFEEYNPTGDETPDFLLCRVPVYPSLCYKKCQETREGAKGGKCKFDINPADSKCFCNYCSDDSIPLYLTKSIVM
;
A
#
# COMPACT_ATOMS: atom_id res chain seq x y z
N MET A 1 17.13 -9.69 46.49
CA MET A 1 16.12 -9.59 45.41
C MET A 1 16.32 -8.26 44.72
N LYS A 2 16.71 -8.24 43.44
CA LYS A 2 16.91 -6.99 42.70
C LYS A 2 15.53 -6.41 42.37
N SER A 3 15.20 -5.25 42.93
CA SER A 3 13.96 -4.54 42.63
C SER A 3 14.09 -3.94 41.24
N VAL A 4 13.43 -4.54 40.26
CA VAL A 4 13.36 -4.00 38.90
C VAL A 4 12.36 -2.85 38.94
N SER A 5 12.85 -1.63 38.74
CA SER A 5 12.01 -0.43 38.72
C SER A 5 10.98 -0.55 37.60
N ILE A 6 9.71 -0.44 37.95
CA ILE A 6 8.57 -0.46 37.01
C ILE A 6 8.75 0.62 35.93
N LEU A 7 9.39 1.73 36.29
CA LEU A 7 9.72 2.82 35.36
C LEU A 7 10.71 2.37 34.27
N ALA A 8 11.69 1.53 34.62
CA ALA A 8 12.68 1.02 33.67
C ALA A 8 12.04 0.05 32.66
N LEU A 9 11.04 -0.73 33.10
CA LEU A 9 10.26 -1.60 32.21
C LEU A 9 9.41 -0.78 31.24
N LEU A 10 8.77 0.30 31.70
CA LEU A 10 7.94 1.17 30.85
C LEU A 10 8.75 1.83 29.72
N VAL A 11 9.96 2.31 30.02
CA VAL A 11 10.84 2.90 29.00
C VAL A 11 11.30 1.85 27.99
N LEU A 12 11.63 0.64 28.43
CA LEU A 12 11.95 -0.49 27.55
C LEU A 12 10.79 -0.85 26.62
N PHE A 13 9.55 -0.86 27.13
CA PHE A 13 8.36 -1.08 26.31
C PHE A 13 8.16 0.01 25.26
N LEU A 14 8.29 1.29 25.64
CA LEU A 14 8.15 2.43 24.72
C LEU A 14 9.13 2.36 23.55
N VAL A 15 10.40 2.03 23.83
CA VAL A 15 11.45 1.91 22.80
C VAL A 15 11.21 0.72 21.86
N VAL A 16 10.56 -0.35 22.31
CA VAL A 16 10.22 -1.52 21.46
C VAL A 16 8.92 -1.31 20.65
N SER A 17 8.03 -0.44 21.11
CA SER A 17 6.76 -0.14 20.42
C SER A 17 6.85 0.84 19.25
N GLU A 18 8.06 1.26 18.85
CA GLU A 18 8.31 1.85 17.51
C GLU A 18 8.25 0.77 16.41
N THR A 19 7.25 -0.11 16.48
CA THR A 19 7.00 -1.11 15.44
C THR A 19 6.34 -0.39 14.26
N PRO A 20 6.99 -0.34 13.08
CA PRO A 20 6.42 0.35 11.94
C PRO A 20 5.20 -0.45 11.46
N LYS A 21 4.06 0.26 11.43
CA LYS A 21 2.81 -0.05 10.70
C LYS A 21 2.29 -1.49 10.88
N ILE A 22 1.24 -1.59 11.68
CA ILE A 22 0.27 -2.70 11.70
C ILE A 22 0.09 -3.22 10.26
N LYS A 23 0.60 -4.43 9.99
CA LYS A 23 0.31 -5.17 8.75
C LYS A 23 -1.19 -5.44 8.73
N ALA A 24 -1.93 -4.59 8.02
CA ALA A 24 -3.35 -4.76 7.83
C ALA A 24 -3.57 -6.04 7.01
N ASN A 25 -3.94 -7.14 7.69
CA ASN A 25 -4.42 -8.38 7.11
C ASN A 25 -3.54 -8.94 5.97
N ASN A 26 -2.58 -9.82 6.30
CA ASN A 26 -1.69 -10.55 5.36
C ASN A 26 -2.40 -11.34 4.23
N ASN A 27 -3.73 -11.28 4.13
CA ASN A 27 -4.56 -11.95 3.12
C ASN A 27 -5.20 -10.96 2.13
N ALA A 28 -4.97 -9.65 2.26
CA ALA A 28 -5.48 -8.67 1.31
C ALA A 28 -4.59 -8.67 0.05
N CYS A 29 -5.17 -9.02 -1.11
CA CYS A 29 -4.44 -8.97 -2.38
C CYS A 29 -4.06 -7.55 -2.80
N PHE A 30 -4.81 -6.54 -2.33
CA PHE A 30 -4.62 -5.15 -2.68
C PHE A 30 -4.37 -4.31 -1.43
N GLU A 31 -3.27 -3.56 -1.43
CA GLU A 31 -2.97 -2.56 -0.41
C GLU A 31 -2.80 -1.19 -1.07
N GLU A 32 -3.23 -0.12 -0.40
CA GLU A 32 -3.05 1.25 -0.92
C GLU A 32 -1.55 1.59 -0.99
N TYR A 33 -1.14 2.18 -2.11
CA TYR A 33 0.26 2.55 -2.35
C TYR A 33 0.80 3.48 -1.26
N ASN A 34 -0.02 4.42 -0.77
CA ASN A 34 0.27 5.32 0.34
C ASN A 34 1.66 5.98 0.22
N PRO A 35 1.83 6.94 -0.70
CA PRO A 35 3.12 7.58 -0.97
C PRO A 35 3.72 8.18 0.30
N THR A 36 5.01 7.94 0.53
CA THR A 36 5.79 8.46 1.65
C THR A 36 6.93 9.36 1.17
N GLY A 37 7.22 10.44 1.90
CA GLY A 37 8.30 11.36 1.54
C GLY A 37 8.13 11.95 0.13
N ASP A 38 9.14 11.77 -0.72
CA ASP A 38 9.19 12.29 -2.09
C ASP A 38 8.59 11.34 -3.15
N GLU A 39 7.87 10.30 -2.71
CA GLU A 39 7.21 9.38 -3.63
C GLU A 39 6.11 10.06 -4.46
N THR A 40 5.96 9.60 -5.72
CA THR A 40 4.96 10.12 -6.64
C THR A 40 3.53 9.92 -6.10
N PRO A 41 2.71 10.98 -6.02
CA PRO A 41 1.31 10.87 -5.58
C PRO A 41 0.45 9.95 -6.45
N ASP A 42 -0.56 9.32 -5.83
CA ASP A 42 -1.48 8.38 -6.48
C ASP A 42 -2.12 8.93 -7.77
N PHE A 43 -2.59 10.19 -7.72
CA PHE A 43 -3.27 10.80 -8.86
C PHE A 43 -2.37 10.89 -10.10
N LEU A 44 -1.07 11.12 -9.94
CA LEU A 44 -0.12 11.15 -11.06
C LEU A 44 0.14 9.75 -11.61
N LEU A 45 0.28 8.76 -10.72
CA LEU A 45 0.45 7.36 -11.10
C LEU A 45 -0.75 6.82 -11.88
N CYS A 46 -1.94 7.37 -11.62
CA CYS A 46 -3.18 6.95 -12.26
C CYS A 46 -3.61 7.79 -13.46
N ARG A 47 -3.10 9.01 -13.63
CA ARG A 47 -3.50 9.91 -14.71
C ARG A 47 -2.79 9.63 -16.04
N VAL A 48 -1.55 9.13 -16.01
CA VAL A 48 -0.76 8.96 -17.23
C VAL A 48 -1.26 7.74 -18.02
N PRO A 49 -1.71 7.90 -19.28
CA PRO A 49 -2.26 6.82 -20.09
C PRO A 49 -1.14 5.95 -20.69
N VAL A 50 -0.50 5.13 -19.85
CA VAL A 50 0.56 4.19 -20.26
C VAL A 50 0.20 2.77 -19.86
N TYR A 51 0.67 1.77 -20.62
CA TYR A 51 0.42 0.35 -20.34
C TYR A 51 1.74 -0.43 -20.17
N PRO A 52 1.90 -1.22 -19.08
CA PRO A 52 1.05 -1.19 -17.89
C PRO A 52 1.17 0.18 -17.19
N SER A 53 0.17 0.53 -16.36
CA SER A 53 0.09 1.86 -15.72
C SER A 53 1.34 2.22 -14.90
N LEU A 54 1.56 3.51 -14.63
CA LEU A 54 2.65 3.91 -13.73
C LEU A 54 2.44 3.35 -12.31
N CYS A 55 1.19 3.29 -11.84
CA CYS A 55 0.84 2.60 -10.59
C CYS A 55 1.34 1.14 -10.59
N TYR A 56 1.15 0.41 -11.70
CA TYR A 56 1.61 -0.96 -11.84
C TYR A 56 3.13 -1.07 -11.65
N LYS A 57 3.88 -0.27 -12.41
CA LYS A 57 5.36 -0.29 -12.38
C LYS A 57 5.88 0.15 -11.01
N LYS A 58 5.30 1.22 -10.46
CA LYS A 58 5.78 1.81 -9.21
C LYS A 58 5.59 0.87 -8.02
N CYS A 59 4.48 0.12 -7.97
CA CYS A 59 4.28 -0.92 -6.98
C CYS A 59 5.36 -2.00 -7.05
N GLN A 60 5.68 -2.52 -8.24
CA GLN A 60 6.75 -3.51 -8.40
C GLN A 60 8.13 -2.97 -7.97
N GLU A 61 8.40 -1.68 -8.21
CA GLU A 61 9.67 -1.04 -7.88
C GLU A 61 9.86 -0.75 -6.39
N THR A 62 8.79 -0.42 -5.66
CA THR A 62 8.90 0.23 -4.35
C THR A 62 8.18 -0.50 -3.22
N ARG A 63 7.38 -1.52 -3.52
CA ARG A 63 6.66 -2.31 -2.53
C ARG A 63 7.10 -3.77 -2.67
N GLU A 64 7.87 -4.23 -1.69
CA GLU A 64 8.43 -5.58 -1.70
C GLU A 64 7.32 -6.64 -1.80
N GLY A 65 7.46 -7.56 -2.76
CA GLY A 65 6.48 -8.62 -3.01
C GLY A 65 5.27 -8.21 -3.86
N ALA A 66 5.13 -6.94 -4.23
CA ALA A 66 4.07 -6.52 -5.13
C ALA A 66 4.33 -7.06 -6.55
N LYS A 67 3.33 -7.71 -7.14
CA LYS A 67 3.37 -8.23 -8.50
C LYS A 67 2.90 -7.22 -9.54
N GLY A 68 2.22 -6.16 -9.11
CA GLY A 68 1.72 -5.09 -9.96
C GLY A 68 0.94 -4.06 -9.16
N GLY A 69 0.07 -3.31 -9.83
CA GLY A 69 -0.72 -2.26 -9.22
C GLY A 69 -1.86 -1.81 -10.13
N LYS A 70 -2.94 -1.33 -9.52
CA LYS A 70 -4.15 -0.90 -10.20
C LYS A 70 -4.68 0.41 -9.64
N CYS A 71 -5.21 1.23 -10.53
CA CYS A 71 -5.86 2.47 -10.17
C CYS A 71 -7.35 2.26 -9.89
N LYS A 72 -7.80 2.77 -8.75
CA LYS A 72 -9.20 3.03 -8.47
C LYS A 72 -9.47 4.49 -8.84
N PHE A 73 -10.11 4.68 -9.98
CA PHE A 73 -10.51 6.00 -10.45
C PHE A 73 -11.70 6.51 -9.66
N ASP A 74 -11.69 7.80 -9.36
CA ASP A 74 -12.81 8.52 -8.75
C ASP A 74 -13.34 9.58 -9.73
N ILE A 75 -14.51 10.15 -9.45
CA ILE A 75 -15.12 11.22 -10.25
C ILE A 75 -14.17 12.43 -10.29
N ASN A 76 -13.56 12.73 -9.14
CA ASN A 76 -12.48 13.70 -9.08
C ASN A 76 -11.14 12.99 -9.34
N PRO A 77 -10.40 13.32 -10.42
CA PRO A 77 -9.13 12.67 -10.73
C PRO A 77 -8.09 12.79 -9.61
N ALA A 78 -8.14 13.86 -8.81
CA ALA A 78 -7.24 14.06 -7.68
C ALA A 78 -7.44 13.04 -6.55
N ASP A 79 -8.64 12.46 -6.45
CA ASP A 79 -9.00 11.47 -5.44
C ASP A 79 -8.76 10.03 -5.91
N SER A 80 -8.22 9.86 -7.13
CA SER A 80 -7.85 8.55 -7.66
C SER A 80 -6.71 7.93 -6.85
N LYS A 81 -6.85 6.64 -6.55
CA LYS A 81 -5.95 5.90 -5.67
C LYS A 81 -5.22 4.78 -6.39
N CYS A 82 -3.94 4.59 -6.08
CA CYS A 82 -3.15 3.46 -6.54
C CYS A 82 -3.17 2.36 -5.46
N PHE A 83 -3.43 1.12 -5.88
CA PHE A 83 -3.39 -0.06 -5.03
C PHE A 83 -2.40 -1.07 -5.59
N CYS A 84 -1.45 -1.53 -4.77
CA CYS A 84 -0.48 -2.56 -5.13
C CYS A 84 -1.10 -3.95 -5.00
N ASN A 85 -0.91 -4.78 -6.03
CA ASN A 85 -1.42 -6.16 -6.10
C ASN A 85 -0.31 -7.14 -5.72
N TYR A 86 -0.53 -7.93 -4.68
CA TYR A 86 0.42 -8.95 -4.20
C TYR A 86 0.05 -10.36 -4.66
N CYS A 87 -1.18 -10.56 -5.16
CA CYS A 87 -1.69 -11.88 -5.53
C CYS A 87 -1.43 -12.23 -7.00
N SER A 88 -1.61 -11.29 -7.93
CA SER A 88 -1.39 -11.51 -9.37
C SER A 88 -0.68 -10.33 -10.05
N ASP A 89 -0.05 -10.59 -11.20
CA ASP A 89 0.56 -9.61 -12.09
C ASP A 89 -0.46 -9.06 -13.14
N ASP A 90 -1.76 -9.20 -12.86
CA ASP A 90 -2.80 -8.69 -13.76
C ASP A 90 -2.73 -7.17 -13.87
N SER A 91 -2.39 -6.68 -15.05
CA SER A 91 -2.37 -5.26 -15.39
C SER A 91 -3.74 -4.69 -15.78
N ILE A 92 -4.79 -5.52 -15.75
CA ILE A 92 -6.18 -5.11 -16.03
C ILE A 92 -6.66 -4.14 -14.93
N PRO A 93 -7.12 -2.92 -15.27
CA PRO A 93 -7.66 -1.96 -14.31
C PRO A 93 -8.79 -2.49 -13.42
N LEU A 94 -8.89 -1.99 -12.17
CA LEU A 94 -9.90 -2.47 -11.18
C LEU A 94 -11.35 -2.31 -11.64
N TYR A 95 -11.65 -1.29 -12.45
CA TYR A 95 -13.01 -1.07 -12.96
C TYR A 95 -13.43 -2.10 -14.03
N LEU A 96 -12.47 -2.72 -14.73
CA LEU A 96 -12.75 -3.81 -15.66
C LEU A 96 -12.88 -5.16 -14.95
N THR A 97 -12.29 -5.31 -13.76
CA THR A 97 -12.47 -6.51 -12.92
C THR A 97 -13.74 -6.46 -12.06
N LYS A 98 -14.50 -5.36 -12.07
CA LYS A 98 -15.69 -5.18 -11.22
C LYS A 98 -16.96 -5.87 -11.76
N SER A 99 -16.83 -6.81 -12.69
CA SER A 99 -17.87 -7.79 -13.06
C SER A 99 -17.19 -9.15 -12.93
N ILE A 100 -17.54 -10.06 -12.02
CA ILE A 100 -18.78 -10.86 -11.97
C ILE A 100 -18.95 -11.36 -10.52
N VAL A 101 -19.77 -10.70 -9.72
CA VAL A 101 -20.52 -11.34 -8.61
C VAL A 101 -21.88 -10.64 -8.61
N MET A 102 -22.80 -11.16 -9.41
CA MET A 102 -24.24 -10.90 -9.32
C MET A 102 -24.93 -12.24 -9.17
#